data_AF-A0A9D1TFZ0-F1
#
_entry.id   AF-A0A9D1TFZ0-F1
#
_cell.length_a   1.000
_cell.length_b   1.000
_cell.length_c   1.000
_cell.angle_alpha   90.00
_cell.angle_beta   90.00
_cell.angle_gamma   90.00
#
_symmetry.space_group_name_H-M   'P 1'
#
loop_
_entity.id
_entity.type
_entity.pdbx_description
1 polymer ?
#
loop_
_entity_poly.entity_id
_entity_poly.type
_entity_poly.pdbx_seq_one_letter_code
_entity_poly.pdbx_strand_id
1 'polypeptide(L)'
;MTIEEQRYLDECKKVLKQEQIEVVIMAMDYGLQIPEIRKLVQSNQSAECMKEIVFAMMEGISDDVLDFLCKNEFNQYQIKEIREGIAHGLSFEQVRSYATKEMSANKMKKMRTQLEETIKEKDGAKEDDSVKEYMKNLMQIMEDSIKQFKESNERFDVLSSLVKEHVVDEKNREIQDLYENLKYKDKSIQDLQHKIEERDETIADLQAALSSKKSEEHQRPAVSAEPQGKKEEILLEPDMRADQRRQTLKKRMFGWFALRDNKIPKDVLEKIMEADLSTEQLEEVRKCMESGLNDQEISRVIANNPSPERMQKLREILLLIRNRREGA
;
A
#
# COMPACT_ATOMS: atom_id res chain seq x y z
N MET A 1 28.20 21.54 59.19
CA MET A 1 28.75 21.87 57.86
C MET A 1 30.24 21.60 57.85
N THR A 2 30.69 20.72 56.97
CA THR A 2 32.11 20.36 56.81
C THR A 2 32.86 21.44 56.02
N ILE A 3 34.20 21.43 56.08
CA ILE A 3 35.05 22.35 55.30
C ILE A 3 34.81 22.16 53.79
N GLU A 4 34.55 20.92 53.37
CA GLU A 4 34.29 20.56 51.98
C GLU A 4 32.93 21.09 51.49
N GLU A 5 31.87 20.93 52.29
CA GLU A 5 30.56 21.51 52.05
C GLU A 5 30.62 23.04 51.94
N GLN A 6 31.34 23.70 52.86
CA GLN A 6 31.51 25.14 52.85
C GLN A 6 32.19 25.63 51.56
N ARG A 7 33.26 24.95 51.14
CA ARG A 7 33.96 25.28 49.89
C ARG A 7 33.06 25.12 48.67
N TYR A 8 32.31 24.01 48.60
CA TYR A 8 31.38 23.78 47.49
C TYR A 8 30.23 24.81 47.48
N LEU A 9 29.71 25.18 48.64
CA LEU A 9 28.68 26.22 48.76
C LEU A 9 29.18 27.58 48.24
N ASP A 10 30.43 27.95 48.55
CA ASP A 10 31.03 29.18 48.06
C ASP A 10 31.30 29.17 46.55
N GLU A 11 31.51 27.99 45.94
CA GLU A 11 31.52 27.82 44.48
C GLU A 11 30.11 28.02 43.90
N CYS A 12 29.08 27.41 44.49
CA CYS A 12 27.69 27.55 44.07
C CYS A 12 27.18 29.00 44.11
N LYS A 13 27.56 29.78 45.14
CA LYS A 13 27.16 31.20 45.30
C LYS A 13 27.60 32.10 44.14
N LYS A 14 28.59 31.69 43.36
CA LYS A 14 29.06 32.45 42.18
C LYS A 14 28.14 32.30 40.97
N VAL A 15 27.33 31.24 40.94
CA VAL A 15 26.56 30.82 39.75
C VAL A 15 25.05 30.84 40.02
N LEU A 16 24.63 30.47 41.23
CA LEU A 16 23.23 30.30 41.60
C LEU A 16 22.63 31.55 42.25
N LYS A 17 21.30 31.67 42.14
CA LYS A 17 20.51 32.69 42.85
C LYS A 17 20.37 32.33 44.33
N GLN A 18 20.06 33.32 45.16
CA GLN A 18 19.86 33.15 46.60
C GLN A 18 18.88 32.02 46.95
N GLU A 19 17.73 31.96 46.25
CA GLU A 19 16.72 30.92 46.47
C GLU A 19 17.23 29.51 46.15
N GLN A 20 18.07 29.35 45.12
CA GLN A 20 18.68 28.06 44.78
C GLN A 20 19.76 27.68 45.79
N ILE A 21 20.49 28.66 46.34
CA ILE A 21 21.48 28.44 47.40
C ILE A 21 20.81 27.92 48.68
N GLU A 22 19.64 28.44 49.03
CA GLU A 22 18.87 27.93 50.18
C GLU A 22 18.49 26.46 50.00
N VAL A 23 18.16 26.04 48.78
CA VAL A 23 17.88 24.63 48.47
C VAL A 23 19.14 23.77 48.57
N VAL A 24 20.30 24.28 48.14
CA VAL A 24 21.58 23.58 48.29
C VAL A 24 21.96 23.41 49.75
N ILE A 25 21.76 24.44 50.58
CA ILE A 25 21.98 24.36 52.04
C ILE A 25 21.03 23.33 52.65
N MET A 26 19.75 23.38 52.30
CA MET A 26 18.76 22.40 52.73
C MET A 26 19.17 20.97 52.36
N ALA A 27 19.66 20.74 51.14
CA ALA A 27 20.15 19.43 50.72
C ALA A 27 21.33 18.94 51.56
N MET A 28 22.28 19.82 51.90
CA MET A 28 23.41 19.51 52.79
C MET A 28 22.95 19.24 54.22
N ASP A 29 21.99 20.02 54.74
CA ASP A 29 21.43 19.83 56.09
C ASP A 29 20.69 18.49 56.21
N TYR A 30 20.10 18.00 55.12
CA TYR A 30 19.55 16.65 55.03
C TYR A 30 20.60 15.55 54.86
N GLY A 31 21.88 15.90 54.76
CA GLY A 31 22.98 14.94 54.63
C GLY A 31 23.12 14.32 53.24
N LEU A 32 22.54 14.94 52.20
CA LEU A 32 22.74 14.49 50.82
C LEU A 32 24.21 14.68 50.41
N GLN A 33 24.72 13.76 49.60
CA GLN A 33 26.13 13.76 49.23
C GLN A 33 26.41 14.83 48.18
N ILE A 34 27.58 15.49 48.28
CA ILE A 34 27.99 16.54 47.32
C ILE A 34 27.88 16.11 45.85
N PRO A 35 28.23 14.86 45.43
CA PRO A 35 28.04 14.42 44.05
C PRO A 35 26.59 14.49 43.57
N GLU A 36 25.62 14.15 44.42
CA GLU A 36 24.21 14.17 44.07
C GLU A 36 23.68 15.61 44.01
N ILE A 37 24.07 16.44 44.98
CA ILE A 37 23.78 17.89 44.97
C ILE A 37 24.39 18.54 43.73
N ARG A 38 25.57 18.10 43.29
CA ARG A 38 26.22 18.60 42.07
C ARG A 38 25.42 18.26 40.82
N LYS A 39 24.89 17.05 40.71
CA LYS A 39 24.00 16.64 39.61
C LYS A 39 22.76 17.53 39.56
N LEU A 40 22.15 17.80 40.72
CA LEU A 40 21.02 18.72 40.83
C LEU A 40 21.38 20.15 40.39
N VAL A 41 22.49 20.71 40.88
CA VAL A 41 22.94 22.07 40.54
C VAL A 41 23.24 22.20 39.04
N GLN A 42 23.84 21.18 38.43
CA GLN A 42 24.15 21.15 37.00
C GLN A 42 22.91 21.13 36.10
N SER A 43 21.75 20.71 36.62
CA SER A 43 20.49 20.68 35.86
C SER A 43 19.90 22.07 35.60
N ASN A 44 20.43 23.13 36.23
CA ASN A 44 20.01 24.53 36.04
C ASN A 44 18.49 24.77 36.20
N GLN A 45 17.85 23.98 37.07
CA GLN A 45 16.42 24.05 37.35
C GLN A 45 16.07 25.25 38.26
N SER A 46 14.80 25.65 38.29
CA SER A 46 14.34 26.70 39.23
C SER A 46 14.49 26.25 40.68
N ALA A 47 14.56 27.20 41.62
CA ALA A 47 14.65 26.89 43.05
C ALA A 47 13.50 25.98 43.51
N GLU A 48 12.28 26.22 43.02
CA GLU A 48 11.15 25.38 43.41
C GLU A 48 11.24 23.96 42.85
N CYS A 49 11.69 23.82 41.60
CA CYS A 49 11.92 22.50 41.00
C CYS A 49 13.05 21.76 41.72
N MET A 50 14.15 22.45 42.05
CA MET A 50 15.26 21.87 42.82
C MET A 50 14.77 21.36 44.18
N LYS A 51 13.90 22.11 44.85
CA LYS A 51 13.35 21.72 46.15
C LYS A 51 12.53 20.43 46.07
N GLU A 52 11.68 20.28 45.06
CA GLU A 52 10.89 19.06 44.87
C GLU A 52 11.78 17.84 44.56
N ILE A 53 12.88 18.05 43.81
CA ILE A 53 13.87 17.00 43.53
C ILE A 53 14.63 16.61 44.81
N VAL A 54 15.03 17.57 45.65
CA VAL A 54 15.66 17.28 46.96
C VAL A 54 14.74 16.42 47.83
N PHE A 55 13.45 16.74 47.91
CA PHE A 55 12.49 15.89 48.62
C PHE A 55 12.40 14.49 48.01
N ALA A 56 12.42 14.37 46.68
CA ALA A 56 12.43 13.07 46.01
C ALA A 56 13.69 12.26 46.38
N MET A 57 14.86 12.90 46.44
CA MET A 57 16.11 12.28 46.89
C MET A 57 16.04 11.81 48.34
N MET A 58 15.42 12.57 49.24
CA MET A 58 15.19 12.16 50.63
C MET A 58 14.27 10.95 50.77
N GLU A 59 13.30 10.80 49.85
CA GLU A 59 12.40 9.65 49.79
C GLU A 59 13.10 8.40 49.18
N GLY A 60 14.36 8.52 48.76
CA GLY A 60 15.16 7.39 48.29
C GLY A 60 14.87 7.00 46.84
N ILE A 61 14.62 7.97 45.96
CA ILE A 61 14.46 7.69 44.53
C ILE A 61 15.74 7.10 43.91
N SER A 62 15.59 6.33 42.84
CA SER A 62 16.73 5.82 42.08
C SER A 62 17.43 6.90 41.26
N ASP A 63 18.70 6.64 40.93
CA ASP A 63 19.50 7.52 40.06
C ASP A 63 18.85 7.78 38.69
N ASP A 64 18.13 6.78 38.15
CA ASP A 64 17.39 6.89 36.88
C ASP A 64 16.25 7.92 36.95
N VAL A 65 15.53 7.94 38.08
CA VAL A 65 14.47 8.93 38.33
C VAL A 65 15.09 10.31 38.49
N LEU A 66 16.20 10.42 39.23
CA LEU A 66 16.92 11.68 39.39
C LEU A 66 17.41 12.22 38.04
N ASP A 67 18.00 11.36 37.19
CA ASP A 67 18.39 11.72 35.83
C ASP A 67 17.21 12.19 34.99
N PHE A 68 16.07 11.51 35.11
CA PHE A 68 14.86 11.85 34.38
C PHE A 68 14.29 13.21 34.81
N LEU A 69 14.28 13.51 36.11
CA LEU A 69 13.83 14.80 36.63
C LEU A 69 14.78 15.95 36.24
N CYS A 70 16.10 15.71 36.26
CA CYS A 70 17.09 16.72 35.92
C CYS A 70 17.18 17.01 34.41
N LYS A 71 16.97 16.00 33.54
CA LYS A 71 17.07 16.17 32.08
C LYS A 71 15.83 16.80 31.45
N ASN A 72 14.68 16.67 32.09
CA ASN A 72 13.42 17.18 31.55
C ASN A 72 13.05 18.52 32.16
N GLU A 73 12.45 19.39 31.35
CA GLU A 73 11.98 20.71 31.78
C GLU A 73 10.57 20.63 32.36
N PHE A 74 10.44 19.94 33.49
CA PHE A 74 9.20 19.88 34.25
C PHE A 74 9.07 21.10 35.17
N ASN A 75 7.84 21.55 35.40
CA ASN A 75 7.58 22.51 36.48
C ASN A 75 7.44 21.81 37.84
N GLN A 76 7.50 22.58 38.93
CA GLN A 76 7.42 22.06 40.31
C GLN A 76 6.21 21.13 40.54
N TYR A 77 5.06 21.42 39.93
CA TYR A 77 3.85 20.63 40.12
C TYR A 77 3.93 19.31 39.35
N GLN A 78 4.52 19.29 38.16
CA GLN A 78 4.77 18.05 37.42
C GLN A 78 5.78 17.17 38.15
N ILE A 79 6.87 17.75 38.67
CA ILE A 79 7.88 17.02 39.47
C ILE A 79 7.23 16.42 40.71
N LYS A 80 6.36 17.17 41.38
CA LYS A 80 5.60 16.69 42.53
C LYS A 80 4.76 15.44 42.22
N GLU A 81 4.04 15.42 41.10
CA GLU A 81 3.25 14.24 40.71
C GLU A 81 4.13 13.05 40.31
N ILE A 82 5.33 13.29 39.77
CA ILE A 82 6.31 12.22 39.48
C ILE A 82 6.83 11.64 40.81
N ARG A 83 7.23 12.50 41.74
CA ARG A 83 7.70 12.10 43.08
C ARG A 83 6.63 11.30 43.82
N GLU A 84 5.42 11.83 43.93
CA GLU A 84 4.31 11.16 44.64
C GLU A 84 4.00 9.79 44.03
N GLY A 85 4.07 9.65 42.71
CA GLY A 85 3.90 8.36 42.04
C GLY A 85 4.90 7.31 42.51
N ILE A 86 6.20 7.66 42.52
CA ILE A 86 7.26 6.77 43.01
C ILE A 86 7.08 6.48 44.51
N ALA A 87 6.80 7.50 45.33
CA ALA A 87 6.61 7.36 46.76
C ALA A 87 5.41 6.46 47.13
N HIS A 88 4.37 6.45 46.30
CA HIS A 88 3.20 5.57 46.45
C HIS A 88 3.37 4.19 45.81
N GLY A 89 4.58 3.84 45.36
CA GLY A 89 4.91 2.50 44.87
C GLY A 89 4.63 2.25 43.39
N LEU A 90 4.40 3.30 42.58
CA LEU A 90 4.42 3.15 41.13
C LEU A 90 5.85 2.81 40.67
N SER A 91 5.96 1.86 39.75
CA SER A 91 7.23 1.59 39.07
C SER A 91 7.62 2.78 38.19
N PHE A 92 8.93 2.93 37.94
CA PHE A 92 9.43 4.02 37.10
C PHE A 92 8.86 4.00 35.68
N GLU A 93 8.61 2.82 35.10
CA GLU A 93 7.97 2.69 33.77
C GLU A 93 6.52 3.21 33.76
N GLN A 94 5.75 2.94 34.82
CA GLN A 94 4.40 3.49 34.98
C GLN A 94 4.42 5.01 35.15
N VAL A 95 5.42 5.54 35.87
CA VAL A 95 5.58 6.98 36.01
C VAL A 95 5.96 7.61 34.67
N ARG A 96 6.86 6.99 33.91
CA ARG A 96 7.27 7.46 32.58
C ARG A 96 6.11 7.50 31.58
N SER A 97 5.13 6.62 31.70
CA SER A 97 3.98 6.61 30.77
C SER A 97 3.11 7.85 30.87
N TYR A 98 3.09 8.53 32.03
CA TYR A 98 2.33 9.78 32.21
C TYR A 98 3.23 11.01 32.39
N ALA A 99 4.50 10.86 32.76
CA ALA A 99 5.40 11.99 33.00
C ALA A 99 5.92 12.62 31.69
N THR A 100 5.07 13.36 30.98
CA THR A 100 5.42 14.06 29.73
C THR A 100 5.33 15.58 29.90
N LYS A 101 6.31 16.32 29.35
CA LYS A 101 6.36 17.80 29.45
C LYS A 101 5.09 18.47 28.93
N GLU A 102 4.52 17.92 27.86
CA GLU A 102 3.30 18.44 27.20
C GLU A 102 2.04 18.32 28.07
N MET A 103 2.07 17.45 29.08
CA MET A 103 0.91 17.17 29.90
C MET A 103 0.90 18.02 31.17
N SER A 104 -0.24 18.64 31.48
CA SER A 104 -0.37 19.44 32.69
C SER A 104 -0.31 18.60 33.97
N ALA A 105 0.16 19.20 35.07
CA ALA A 105 0.21 18.53 36.37
C ALA A 105 -1.15 17.96 36.81
N ASN A 106 -2.26 18.66 36.50
CA ASN A 106 -3.60 18.16 36.79
C ASN A 106 -3.95 16.86 36.04
N LYS A 107 -3.47 16.71 34.80
CA LYS A 107 -3.65 15.47 34.02
C LYS A 107 -2.73 14.37 34.57
N MET A 108 -1.48 14.70 34.91
CA MET A 108 -0.56 13.77 35.58
C MET A 108 -1.14 13.22 36.86
N LYS A 109 -1.71 14.10 37.70
CA LYS A 109 -2.38 13.71 38.93
C LYS A 109 -3.49 12.70 38.71
N LYS A 110 -4.34 12.90 37.70
CA LYS A 110 -5.42 11.96 37.37
C LYS A 110 -4.87 10.60 36.98
N MET A 111 -3.87 10.57 36.09
CA MET A 111 -3.23 9.33 35.64
C MET A 111 -2.54 8.60 36.81
N ARG A 112 -1.79 9.34 37.63
CA ARG A 112 -1.13 8.84 38.84
C ARG A 112 -2.14 8.20 39.79
N THR A 113 -3.21 8.91 40.16
CA THR A 113 -4.24 8.37 41.07
C THR A 113 -4.87 7.09 40.52
N GLN A 114 -5.17 7.01 39.23
CA GLN A 114 -5.73 5.81 38.60
C GLN A 114 -4.77 4.60 38.69
N LEU A 115 -3.49 4.84 38.46
CA LEU A 115 -2.47 3.80 38.57
C LEU A 115 -2.27 3.35 40.03
N GLU A 116 -2.30 4.28 40.98
CA GLU A 116 -2.21 3.98 42.42
C GLU A 116 -3.42 3.20 42.93
N GLU A 117 -4.63 3.54 42.46
CA GLU A 117 -5.85 2.78 42.77
C GLU A 117 -5.71 1.34 42.27
N THR A 118 -5.18 1.13 41.07
CA THR A 118 -4.94 -0.20 40.51
C THR A 118 -3.95 -1.03 41.36
N ILE A 119 -2.95 -0.39 42.00
CA ILE A 119 -2.02 -1.06 42.92
C ILE A 119 -2.70 -1.36 44.26
N LYS A 120 -3.45 -0.40 44.81
CA LYS A 120 -4.18 -0.59 46.08
C LYS A 120 -5.27 -1.65 45.98
N GLU A 121 -5.92 -1.78 44.83
CA GLU A 121 -6.87 -2.86 44.55
C GLU A 121 -6.20 -4.23 44.52
N LYS A 122 -4.94 -4.32 44.03
CA LYS A 122 -4.15 -5.57 44.05
C LYS A 122 -3.71 -5.97 45.46
N ASP A 123 -3.41 -5.00 46.32
CA ASP A 123 -2.91 -5.25 47.69
C ASP A 123 -4.03 -5.35 48.75
N GLY A 124 -5.21 -4.78 48.48
CA GLY A 124 -6.36 -4.71 49.40
C GLY A 124 -7.50 -5.71 49.12
N ALA A 125 -7.46 -6.46 48.01
CA ALA A 125 -8.50 -7.41 47.68
C ALA A 125 -8.38 -8.68 48.54
N LYS A 126 -9.22 -8.77 49.58
CA LYS A 126 -10.01 -10.00 49.74
C LYS A 126 -10.84 -10.11 48.48
N GLU A 127 -10.34 -10.94 47.57
CA GLU A 127 -10.82 -11.15 46.21
C GLU A 127 -12.33 -11.43 46.21
N ASP A 128 -13.11 -10.58 45.57
CA ASP A 128 -14.37 -11.06 44.99
C ASP A 128 -13.94 -11.88 43.78
N ASP A 129 -13.77 -13.20 44.02
CA ASP A 129 -13.24 -14.21 43.08
C ASP A 129 -13.87 -14.04 41.68
N SER A 130 -15.13 -13.61 41.64
CA SER A 130 -15.92 -13.31 40.44
C SER A 130 -15.32 -12.20 39.55
N VAL A 131 -14.83 -11.10 40.12
CA VAL A 131 -14.29 -9.97 39.34
C VAL A 131 -12.89 -10.29 38.82
N LYS A 132 -12.09 -11.00 39.61
CA LYS A 132 -10.77 -11.51 39.20
C LYS A 132 -10.92 -12.55 38.10
N GLU A 133 -11.89 -13.46 38.21
CA GLU A 133 -12.21 -14.44 37.18
C GLU A 133 -12.74 -13.75 35.92
N TYR A 134 -13.57 -12.73 36.04
CA TYR A 134 -14.03 -11.91 34.92
C TYR A 134 -12.87 -11.20 34.21
N MET A 135 -11.97 -10.53 34.95
CA MET A 135 -10.79 -9.87 34.37
C MET A 135 -9.82 -10.87 33.73
N LYS A 136 -9.63 -12.04 34.36
CA LYS A 136 -8.81 -13.12 33.81
C LYS A 136 -9.41 -13.66 32.51
N ASN A 137 -10.73 -13.85 32.46
CA ASN A 137 -11.44 -14.26 31.25
C ASN A 137 -11.33 -13.21 30.14
N LEU A 138 -11.45 -11.92 30.46
CA LEU A 138 -11.25 -10.85 29.48
C LEU A 138 -9.82 -10.79 28.95
N MET A 139 -8.81 -10.94 29.83
CA MET A 139 -7.41 -11.02 29.41
C MET A 139 -7.15 -12.25 28.54
N GLN A 140 -7.73 -13.40 28.89
CA GLN A 140 -7.62 -14.63 28.10
C GLN A 140 -8.24 -14.46 26.71
N ILE A 141 -9.44 -13.88 26.62
CA ILE A 141 -10.11 -13.59 25.34
C ILE A 141 -9.26 -12.62 24.50
N MET A 142 -8.69 -11.59 25.13
CA MET A 142 -7.84 -10.63 24.45
C MET A 142 -6.54 -11.29 23.96
N GLU A 143 -5.92 -12.14 24.76
CA GLU A 143 -4.70 -12.86 24.42
C GLU A 143 -4.94 -13.89 23.30
N ASP A 144 -6.05 -14.62 23.36
CA ASP A 144 -6.49 -15.54 22.31
C ASP A 144 -6.81 -14.78 21.01
N SER A 145 -7.43 -13.60 21.09
CA SER A 145 -7.70 -12.74 19.93
C SER A 145 -6.40 -12.21 19.31
N ILE A 146 -5.44 -11.77 20.12
CA ILE A 146 -4.12 -11.32 19.65
C ILE A 146 -3.37 -12.50 19.00
N LYS A 147 -3.43 -13.69 19.59
CA LYS A 147 -2.82 -14.89 19.05
C LYS A 147 -3.45 -15.29 17.72
N GLN A 148 -4.78 -15.33 17.62
CA GLN A 148 -5.48 -15.59 16.37
C GLN A 148 -5.14 -14.55 15.29
N PHE A 149 -5.01 -13.28 15.66
CA PHE A 149 -4.61 -12.23 14.72
C PHE A 149 -3.19 -12.43 14.21
N LYS A 150 -2.25 -12.78 15.10
CA LYS A 150 -0.87 -13.10 14.72
C LYS A 150 -0.81 -14.32 13.80
N GLU A 151 -1.49 -15.41 14.16
CA GLU A 151 -1.55 -16.62 13.33
C GLU A 151 -2.22 -16.34 11.97
N SER A 152 -3.25 -15.50 11.93
CA SER A 152 -3.90 -15.07 10.69
C SER A 152 -2.96 -14.24 9.82
N ASN A 153 -2.19 -13.33 10.42
CA ASN A 153 -1.21 -12.52 9.71
C ASN A 153 -0.06 -13.38 9.17
N GLU A 154 0.45 -14.32 9.95
CA GLU A 154 1.47 -15.29 9.49
C GLU A 154 0.93 -16.15 8.33
N ARG A 155 -0.32 -16.61 8.42
CA ARG A 155 -0.98 -17.32 7.29
C ARG A 155 -1.13 -16.44 6.07
N PHE A 156 -1.45 -15.16 6.24
CA PHE A 156 -1.52 -14.20 5.16
C PHE A 156 -0.15 -13.96 4.52
N ASP A 157 0.91 -13.86 5.33
CA ASP A 157 2.28 -13.70 4.83
C ASP A 157 2.74 -14.91 4.04
N VAL A 158 2.46 -16.13 4.53
CA VAL A 158 2.74 -17.38 3.81
C VAL A 158 1.94 -17.44 2.51
N LEU A 159 0.63 -17.15 2.55
CA LEU A 159 -0.20 -17.16 1.34
C LEU A 159 0.25 -16.08 0.34
N SER A 160 0.58 -14.88 0.81
CA SER A 160 1.10 -13.78 0.01
C SER A 160 2.42 -14.17 -0.66
N SER A 161 3.33 -14.82 0.08
CA SER A 161 4.58 -15.33 -0.47
C SER A 161 4.34 -16.41 -1.53
N LEU A 162 3.41 -17.34 -1.30
CA LEU A 162 3.07 -18.40 -2.23
C LEU A 162 2.41 -17.86 -3.50
N VAL A 163 1.49 -16.89 -3.37
CA VAL A 163 0.86 -16.20 -4.51
C VAL A 163 1.91 -15.42 -5.31
N LYS A 164 2.83 -14.75 -4.64
CA LYS A 164 3.92 -14.03 -5.31
C LYS A 164 4.79 -14.99 -6.11
N GLU A 165 5.18 -16.13 -5.54
CA GLU A 165 6.02 -17.10 -6.22
C GLU A 165 5.30 -17.78 -7.39
N HIS A 166 4.13 -18.37 -7.15
CA HIS A 166 3.43 -19.19 -8.15
C HIS A 166 2.61 -18.39 -9.17
N VAL A 167 2.04 -17.26 -8.78
CA VAL A 167 1.17 -16.49 -9.69
C VAL A 167 1.94 -15.39 -10.36
N VAL A 168 2.79 -14.68 -9.62
CA VAL A 168 3.47 -13.49 -10.15
C VAL A 168 4.79 -13.89 -10.81
N ASP A 169 5.68 -14.57 -10.09
CA ASP A 169 7.02 -14.84 -10.58
C ASP A 169 7.04 -15.90 -11.68
N GLU A 170 6.25 -16.97 -11.55
CA GLU A 170 6.11 -18.01 -12.57
C GLU A 170 5.52 -17.43 -13.88
N LYS A 171 4.47 -16.62 -13.79
CA LYS A 171 3.89 -15.96 -14.98
C LYS A 171 4.80 -14.89 -15.56
N ASN A 172 5.55 -14.16 -14.75
CA ASN A 172 6.53 -13.22 -15.25
C ASN A 172 7.66 -13.93 -16.00
N ARG A 173 8.14 -15.09 -15.53
CA ARG A 173 9.10 -15.91 -16.28
C ARG A 173 8.50 -16.41 -17.59
N GLU A 174 7.27 -16.94 -17.57
CA GLU A 174 6.59 -17.41 -18.78
C GLU A 174 6.42 -16.29 -19.81
N ILE A 175 6.02 -15.10 -19.36
CA ILE A 175 5.95 -13.89 -20.21
C ILE A 175 7.32 -13.54 -20.78
N GLN A 176 8.37 -13.60 -19.97
CA GLN A 176 9.73 -13.26 -20.39
C GLN A 176 10.27 -14.24 -21.43
N ASP A 177 10.06 -15.55 -21.24
CA ASP A 177 10.42 -16.59 -22.21
C ASP A 177 9.67 -16.41 -23.53
N LEU A 178 8.38 -16.05 -23.48
CA LEU A 178 7.59 -15.74 -24.66
C LEU A 178 8.11 -14.50 -25.40
N TYR A 179 8.52 -13.44 -24.68
CA TYR A 179 9.13 -12.26 -25.29
C TYR A 179 10.45 -12.58 -25.99
N GLU A 180 11.31 -13.42 -25.40
CA GLU A 180 12.55 -13.84 -26.04
C GLU A 180 12.29 -14.69 -27.29
N ASN A 181 11.32 -15.60 -27.23
CA ASN A 181 10.93 -16.41 -28.38
C ASN A 181 10.37 -15.55 -29.53
N LEU A 182 9.50 -14.59 -29.21
CA LEU A 182 8.99 -13.61 -30.17
C LEU A 182 10.12 -12.81 -30.82
N LYS A 183 11.08 -12.32 -30.01
CA LYS A 183 12.25 -11.58 -30.50
C LYS A 183 13.10 -12.41 -31.46
N TYR A 184 13.31 -13.69 -31.16
CA TYR A 184 14.04 -14.58 -32.06
C TYR A 184 13.28 -14.79 -33.38
N LYS A 185 11.96 -15.03 -33.30
CA LYS A 185 11.11 -15.18 -34.49
C LYS A 185 11.07 -13.93 -35.34
N ASP A 186 10.96 -12.74 -34.74
CA ASP A 186 11.00 -11.46 -35.44
C ASP A 186 12.31 -11.28 -36.20
N LYS A 187 13.45 -11.59 -35.56
CA LYS A 187 14.76 -11.56 -36.23
C LYS A 187 14.81 -12.53 -37.42
N SER A 188 14.27 -13.73 -37.23
CA SER A 188 14.21 -14.73 -38.30
C SER A 188 13.29 -14.32 -39.46
N ILE A 189 12.18 -13.62 -39.18
CA ILE A 189 11.31 -13.04 -40.19
C ILE A 189 12.05 -11.94 -40.95
N GLN A 190 12.79 -11.09 -40.25
CA GLN A 190 13.57 -10.01 -40.83
C GLN A 190 14.65 -10.53 -41.81
N ASP A 191 15.35 -11.60 -41.43
CA ASP A 191 16.31 -12.27 -42.30
C ASP A 191 15.65 -12.89 -43.55
N LEU A 192 14.43 -13.42 -43.41
CA LEU A 192 13.67 -13.95 -44.55
C LEU A 192 13.16 -12.84 -45.46
N GLN A 193 12.71 -11.71 -44.91
CA GLN A 193 12.31 -10.54 -45.68
C GLN A 193 13.47 -10.01 -46.52
N HIS A 194 14.66 -9.86 -45.93
CA HIS A 194 15.86 -9.46 -46.67
C HIS A 194 16.19 -10.42 -47.82
N LYS A 195 16.07 -11.73 -47.59
CA LYS A 195 16.29 -12.73 -48.65
C LYS A 195 15.23 -12.67 -49.74
N ILE A 196 13.99 -12.32 -49.42
CA ILE A 196 12.94 -12.11 -50.42
C ILE A 196 13.26 -10.87 -51.24
N GLU A 197 13.64 -9.75 -50.61
CA GLU A 197 14.04 -8.51 -51.29
C GLU A 197 15.22 -8.73 -52.24
N GLU A 198 16.28 -9.42 -51.82
CA GLU A 198 17.41 -9.79 -52.69
C GLU A 198 16.93 -10.62 -53.89
N ARG A 199 16.04 -11.60 -53.68
CA ARG A 199 15.53 -12.42 -54.77
C ARG A 199 14.64 -11.62 -55.72
N ASP A 200 13.82 -10.71 -55.21
CA ASP A 200 12.99 -9.82 -56.03
C ASP A 200 13.85 -8.88 -56.89
N GLU A 201 14.96 -8.36 -56.35
CA GLU A 201 15.96 -7.63 -57.14
C GLU A 201 16.56 -8.50 -58.26
N THR A 202 17.00 -9.72 -57.95
CA THR A 202 17.54 -10.62 -58.99
C THR A 202 16.51 -10.98 -60.06
N ILE A 203 15.23 -11.13 -59.68
CA ILE A 203 14.15 -11.37 -60.63
C ILE A 203 13.94 -10.14 -61.51
N ALA A 204 13.95 -8.93 -60.94
CA ALA A 204 13.85 -7.69 -61.69
C ALA A 204 14.99 -7.52 -62.70
N ASP A 205 16.24 -7.78 -62.28
CA ASP A 205 17.41 -7.75 -63.16
C ASP A 205 17.31 -8.77 -64.29
N LEU A 206 16.92 -10.01 -63.99
CA LEU A 206 16.72 -11.06 -64.98
C LEU A 206 15.56 -10.72 -65.94
N GLN A 207 14.48 -10.10 -65.45
CA GLN A 207 13.37 -9.62 -66.28
C GLN A 207 13.79 -8.48 -67.20
N ALA A 208 14.62 -7.55 -66.72
CA ALA A 208 15.20 -6.48 -67.53
C ALA A 208 16.12 -7.06 -68.62
N ALA A 209 16.96 -8.03 -68.26
CA ALA A 209 17.83 -8.74 -69.21
C ALA A 209 17.02 -9.52 -70.26
N LEU A 210 15.95 -10.23 -69.87
CA LEU A 210 15.04 -10.92 -70.79
C LEU A 210 14.32 -9.95 -71.73
N SER A 211 13.92 -8.77 -71.22
CA SER A 211 13.31 -7.71 -72.04
C SER A 211 14.29 -7.14 -73.05
N SER A 212 15.56 -6.94 -72.65
CA SER A 212 16.63 -6.51 -73.58
C SER A 212 16.92 -7.56 -74.66
N LYS A 213 16.98 -8.85 -74.31
CA LYS A 213 17.14 -9.95 -75.28
C LYS A 213 15.96 -10.09 -76.24
N LYS A 214 14.72 -9.93 -75.77
CA LYS A 214 13.54 -9.88 -76.67
C LYS A 214 13.59 -8.71 -77.64
N SER A 215 14.20 -7.60 -77.24
CA SER A 215 14.43 -6.43 -78.10
C SER A 215 15.47 -6.74 -79.19
N GLU A 216 16.47 -7.55 -78.88
CA GLU A 216 17.47 -8.05 -79.85
C GLU A 216 16.90 -9.12 -80.80
N GLU A 217 15.94 -9.93 -80.35
CA GLU A 217 15.29 -10.98 -81.15
C GLU A 217 14.29 -10.43 -82.18
N HIS A 218 13.83 -9.17 -82.04
CA HIS A 218 12.95 -8.48 -83.00
C HIS A 218 13.65 -7.97 -84.28
N GLN A 219 14.91 -8.36 -84.56
CA GLN A 219 15.59 -8.16 -85.85
C GLN A 219 15.51 -9.38 -86.80
N ARG A 220 14.43 -10.18 -86.77
CA ARG A 220 14.09 -11.13 -87.86
C ARG A 220 12.59 -11.01 -88.23
N PRO A 221 12.20 -10.97 -89.52
CA PRO A 221 10.94 -10.33 -89.90
C PRO A 221 9.75 -11.28 -90.15
N ALA A 222 8.57 -10.76 -89.78
CA ALA A 222 7.21 -10.94 -90.34
C ALA A 222 6.54 -12.33 -90.12
N VAL A 223 5.24 -12.44 -89.79
CA VAL A 223 4.06 -12.01 -90.58
C VAL A 223 2.74 -12.04 -89.74
N SER A 224 1.96 -10.94 -89.81
CA SER A 224 0.48 -10.70 -89.68
C SER A 224 -0.45 -11.49 -88.72
N ALA A 225 -1.20 -10.76 -87.87
CA ALA A 225 -2.67 -10.54 -87.99
C ALA A 225 -3.22 -9.70 -86.80
N GLU A 226 -3.91 -8.60 -87.12
CA GLU A 226 -4.67 -7.68 -86.24
C GLU A 226 -6.17 -8.11 -86.14
N PRO A 227 -7.08 -7.38 -85.44
CA PRO A 227 -7.05 -6.77 -84.10
C PRO A 227 -8.37 -7.04 -83.32
N GLN A 228 -8.53 -6.57 -82.07
CA GLN A 228 -9.77 -5.89 -81.59
C GLN A 228 -9.73 -5.42 -80.12
N GLY A 229 -9.78 -4.09 -79.96
CA GLY A 229 -10.70 -3.33 -79.09
C GLY A 229 -10.93 -3.71 -77.62
N LYS A 230 -10.53 -2.80 -76.71
CA LYS A 230 -11.42 -1.88 -75.97
C LYS A 230 -10.59 -1.06 -74.97
N LYS A 231 -10.68 0.28 -75.06
CA LYS A 231 -10.25 1.21 -74.00
C LYS A 231 -11.37 1.24 -72.96
N GLU A 232 -11.07 0.80 -71.75
CA GLU A 232 -11.93 1.04 -70.59
C GLU A 232 -11.56 2.37 -69.95
N GLU A 233 -12.61 3.15 -69.71
CA GLU A 233 -12.64 4.47 -69.14
C GLU A 233 -12.65 4.36 -67.61
N ILE A 234 -11.95 5.28 -66.99
CA ILE A 234 -11.60 5.34 -65.57
C ILE A 234 -12.88 5.55 -64.73
N LEU A 235 -13.18 4.62 -63.84
CA LEU A 235 -14.07 4.83 -62.69
C LEU A 235 -13.25 4.67 -61.41
N LEU A 236 -13.03 5.79 -60.70
CA LEU A 236 -12.44 5.82 -59.38
C LEU A 236 -13.38 5.13 -58.38
N GLU A 237 -12.97 3.98 -57.85
CA GLU A 237 -13.55 3.37 -56.64
C GLU A 237 -12.69 3.75 -55.40
N PRO A 238 -13.29 4.06 -54.24
CA PRO A 238 -12.58 4.61 -53.09
C PRO A 238 -12.06 3.53 -52.11
N ASP A 239 -10.83 3.76 -51.65
CA ASP A 239 -10.23 3.44 -50.33
C ASP A 239 -10.46 2.04 -49.69
N MET A 240 -9.63 1.09 -50.10
CA MET A 240 -9.46 -0.26 -49.53
C MET A 240 -8.87 -0.32 -48.11
N ARG A 241 -8.69 0.81 -47.39
CA ARG A 241 -8.11 0.82 -46.04
C ARG A 241 -9.13 0.64 -44.90
N ALA A 242 -10.38 1.01 -45.10
CA ALA A 242 -11.41 0.93 -44.05
C ALA A 242 -11.82 -0.54 -43.77
N ASP A 243 -11.94 -1.36 -44.81
CA ASP A 243 -12.37 -2.76 -44.68
C ASP A 243 -11.29 -3.68 -44.08
N GLN A 244 -10.01 -3.41 -44.34
CA GLN A 244 -8.92 -4.16 -43.69
C GLN A 244 -8.85 -3.90 -42.18
N ARG A 245 -9.12 -2.67 -41.71
CA ARG A 245 -9.23 -2.37 -40.26
C ARG A 245 -10.45 -3.05 -39.64
N ARG A 246 -11.58 -3.09 -40.33
CA ARG A 246 -12.80 -3.78 -39.88
C ARG A 246 -12.61 -5.30 -39.76
N GLN A 247 -11.92 -5.93 -40.72
CA GLN A 247 -11.64 -7.37 -40.69
C GLN A 247 -10.59 -7.77 -39.65
N THR A 248 -9.56 -6.94 -39.44
CA THR A 248 -8.50 -7.21 -38.44
C THR A 248 -9.01 -7.09 -37.01
N LEU A 249 -9.93 -6.16 -36.74
CA LEU A 249 -10.59 -6.02 -35.43
C LEU A 249 -11.56 -7.16 -35.14
N LYS A 250 -12.34 -7.61 -36.14
CA LYS A 250 -13.17 -8.83 -36.03
C LYS A 250 -12.32 -10.08 -35.77
N LYS A 251 -11.15 -10.21 -36.42
CA LYS A 251 -10.19 -11.31 -36.15
C LYS A 251 -9.59 -11.28 -34.75
N ARG A 252 -9.27 -10.09 -34.20
CA ARG A 252 -8.81 -9.94 -32.81
C ARG A 252 -9.90 -10.27 -31.79
N MET A 253 -11.15 -9.94 -32.10
CA MET A 253 -12.33 -10.32 -31.31
C MET A 253 -12.54 -11.84 -31.28
N PHE A 254 -12.43 -12.53 -32.43
CA PHE A 254 -12.53 -13.99 -32.49
C PHE A 254 -11.40 -14.70 -31.72
N GLY A 255 -10.17 -14.17 -31.74
CA GLY A 255 -9.07 -14.68 -30.92
C GLY A 255 -9.30 -14.50 -29.41
N TRP A 256 -10.06 -13.47 -29.02
CA TRP A 256 -10.42 -13.23 -27.62
C TRP A 256 -11.53 -14.14 -27.12
N PHE A 257 -12.53 -14.42 -27.97
CA PHE A 257 -13.63 -15.34 -27.63
C PHE A 257 -13.17 -16.81 -27.49
N ALA A 258 -12.05 -17.18 -28.10
CA ALA A 258 -11.49 -18.52 -28.01
C ALA A 258 -10.70 -18.80 -26.71
N LEU A 259 -10.38 -17.77 -25.92
CA LEU A 259 -9.54 -17.87 -24.71
C LEU A 259 -10.32 -18.12 -23.41
N ARG A 260 -11.64 -18.38 -23.48
CA ARG A 260 -12.49 -18.63 -22.30
C ARG A 260 -13.15 -20.01 -22.40
N ASP A 261 -12.87 -20.88 -21.43
CA ASP A 261 -13.42 -22.24 -21.32
C ASP A 261 -14.94 -22.33 -21.05
N ASN A 262 -15.66 -21.20 -21.02
CA ASN A 262 -17.11 -21.18 -20.91
C ASN A 262 -17.74 -20.74 -22.25
N LYS A 263 -18.36 -21.72 -22.91
CA LYS A 263 -19.15 -21.59 -24.14
C LYS A 263 -20.00 -20.32 -24.10
N ILE A 264 -19.66 -19.34 -24.95
CA ILE A 264 -20.51 -18.18 -25.21
C ILE A 264 -21.80 -18.71 -25.87
N PRO A 265 -22.97 -18.48 -25.26
CA PRO A 265 -24.23 -19.01 -25.79
C PRO A 265 -24.56 -18.36 -27.14
N LYS A 266 -24.97 -19.19 -28.11
CA LYS A 266 -25.16 -18.80 -29.51
C LYS A 266 -26.14 -17.62 -29.67
N ASP A 267 -27.17 -17.56 -28.83
CA ASP A 267 -28.24 -16.56 -28.87
C ASP A 267 -27.75 -15.14 -28.54
N VAL A 268 -26.70 -15.00 -27.72
CA VAL A 268 -26.08 -13.70 -27.40
C VAL A 268 -25.17 -13.26 -28.54
N LEU A 269 -24.44 -14.20 -29.15
CA LEU A 269 -23.55 -13.94 -30.26
C LEU A 269 -24.32 -13.46 -31.50
N GLU A 270 -25.48 -14.10 -31.78
CA GLU A 270 -26.37 -13.74 -32.88
C GLU A 270 -26.90 -12.31 -32.72
N LYS A 271 -27.42 -11.95 -31.53
CA LYS A 271 -27.89 -10.58 -31.26
C LYS A 271 -26.78 -9.53 -31.27
N ILE A 272 -25.57 -9.87 -30.86
CA ILE A 272 -24.40 -8.97 -30.97
C ILE A 272 -24.05 -8.71 -32.44
N MET A 273 -24.17 -9.73 -33.29
CA MET A 273 -23.93 -9.60 -34.72
C MET A 273 -25.04 -8.78 -35.43
N GLU A 274 -26.28 -8.85 -34.96
CA GLU A 274 -27.40 -8.07 -35.50
C GLU A 274 -27.41 -6.60 -35.06
N ALA A 275 -26.87 -6.28 -33.89
CA ALA A 275 -27.03 -4.95 -33.27
C ALA A 275 -25.97 -3.89 -33.65
N ASP A 276 -25.05 -4.18 -34.58
CA ASP A 276 -24.00 -3.25 -35.07
C ASP A 276 -23.35 -2.38 -33.96
N LEU A 277 -22.96 -3.05 -32.85
CA LEU A 277 -22.45 -2.39 -31.64
C LEU A 277 -21.05 -1.79 -31.84
N SER A 278 -20.81 -0.63 -31.22
CA SER A 278 -19.51 0.04 -31.14
C SER A 278 -18.55 -0.69 -30.19
N THR A 279 -17.25 -0.37 -30.27
CA THR A 279 -16.21 -0.96 -29.40
C THR A 279 -16.48 -0.75 -27.92
N GLU A 280 -17.02 0.41 -27.54
CA GLU A 280 -17.38 0.75 -26.17
C GLU A 280 -18.60 -0.03 -25.68
N GLN A 281 -19.60 -0.21 -26.56
CA GLN A 281 -20.79 -1.01 -26.24
C GLN A 281 -20.44 -2.49 -26.07
N LEU A 282 -19.52 -3.02 -26.89
CA LEU A 282 -19.02 -4.39 -26.76
C LEU A 282 -18.23 -4.61 -25.46
N GLU A 283 -17.48 -3.61 -25.00
CA GLU A 283 -16.79 -3.66 -23.72
C GLU A 283 -17.76 -3.67 -22.54
N GLU A 284 -18.89 -2.96 -22.63
CA GLU A 284 -19.97 -3.06 -21.64
C GLU A 284 -20.68 -4.43 -21.68
N VAL A 285 -20.88 -5.02 -22.86
CA VAL A 285 -21.40 -6.40 -22.98
C VAL A 285 -20.45 -7.40 -22.31
N ARG A 286 -19.14 -7.26 -22.53
CA ARG A 286 -18.11 -8.08 -21.85
C ARG A 286 -18.20 -7.94 -20.33
N LYS A 287 -18.28 -6.71 -19.85
CA LYS A 287 -18.45 -6.38 -18.43
C LYS A 287 -19.73 -7.00 -17.83
N CYS A 288 -20.82 -7.05 -18.59
CA CYS A 288 -22.04 -7.76 -18.17
C CYS A 288 -21.80 -9.27 -18.01
N MET A 289 -21.09 -9.89 -18.95
CA MET A 289 -20.73 -11.32 -18.89
C MET A 289 -19.76 -11.64 -17.74
N GLU A 290 -18.81 -10.75 -17.45
CA GLU A 290 -17.88 -10.90 -16.31
C GLU A 290 -18.59 -10.75 -14.97
N SER A 291 -19.62 -9.90 -14.90
CA SER A 291 -20.46 -9.74 -13.71
C SER A 291 -21.46 -10.88 -13.46
N GLY A 292 -21.48 -11.90 -14.32
CA GLY A 292 -22.29 -13.10 -14.13
C GLY A 292 -23.78 -12.95 -14.45
N LEU A 293 -24.16 -11.93 -15.24
CA LEU A 293 -25.51 -11.76 -15.79
C LEU A 293 -25.82 -12.90 -16.78
N ASN A 294 -27.07 -13.35 -16.81
CA ASN A 294 -27.52 -14.40 -17.72
C ASN A 294 -27.82 -13.86 -19.14
N ASP A 295 -27.98 -14.76 -20.11
CA ASP A 295 -28.16 -14.43 -21.53
C ASP A 295 -29.38 -13.55 -21.81
N GLN A 296 -30.46 -13.73 -21.03
CA GLN A 296 -31.69 -12.95 -21.16
C GLN A 296 -31.50 -11.52 -20.63
N GLU A 297 -30.74 -11.36 -19.55
CA GLU A 297 -30.36 -10.07 -18.97
C GLU A 297 -29.43 -9.31 -19.93
N ILE A 298 -28.40 -9.98 -20.45
CA ILE A 298 -27.47 -9.39 -21.43
C ILE A 298 -28.23 -8.99 -22.71
N SER A 299 -29.14 -9.85 -23.20
CA SER A 299 -30.02 -9.53 -24.32
C SER A 299 -30.85 -8.26 -24.08
N ARG A 300 -31.34 -8.05 -22.85
CA ARG A 300 -32.11 -6.84 -22.49
C ARG A 300 -31.23 -5.60 -22.42
N VAL A 301 -29.97 -5.74 -21.99
CA VAL A 301 -29.00 -4.63 -21.98
C VAL A 301 -28.64 -4.21 -23.40
N ILE A 302 -28.66 -5.11 -24.37
CA ILE A 302 -28.34 -4.84 -25.78
C ILE A 302 -29.56 -4.33 -26.57
N ALA A 303 -30.78 -4.66 -26.13
CA ALA A 303 -32.01 -4.31 -26.83
C ALA A 303 -32.16 -2.77 -27.01
N ASN A 304 -32.46 -2.35 -28.24
CA ASN A 304 -32.65 -0.96 -28.67
C ASN A 304 -31.38 -0.08 -28.75
N ASN A 305 -30.22 -0.68 -29.03
CA ASN A 305 -28.94 0.01 -29.25
C ASN A 305 -28.63 1.14 -28.25
N PRO A 306 -28.63 0.85 -26.94
CA PRO A 306 -28.42 1.86 -25.91
C PRO A 306 -26.99 2.41 -25.93
N SER A 307 -26.81 3.67 -25.53
CA SER A 307 -25.48 4.25 -25.36
C SER A 307 -24.66 3.48 -24.30
N PRO A 308 -23.32 3.51 -24.36
CA PRO A 308 -22.45 2.81 -23.40
C PRO A 308 -22.79 3.14 -21.94
N GLU A 309 -23.03 4.40 -21.62
CA GLU A 309 -23.45 4.83 -20.28
C GLU A 309 -24.78 4.22 -19.82
N ARG A 310 -25.73 4.03 -20.75
CA ARG A 310 -27.00 3.38 -20.44
C ARG A 310 -26.81 1.89 -20.20
N MET A 311 -25.94 1.23 -20.96
CA MET A 311 -25.58 -0.17 -20.74
C MET A 311 -24.94 -0.37 -19.37
N GLN A 312 -24.02 0.52 -18.99
CA GLN A 312 -23.41 0.51 -17.66
C GLN A 312 -24.45 0.65 -16.54
N LYS A 313 -25.35 1.64 -16.64
CA LYS A 313 -26.41 1.86 -15.65
C LYS A 313 -27.38 0.68 -15.58
N LEU A 314 -27.74 0.08 -16.72
CA LEU A 314 -28.59 -1.11 -16.77
C LEU A 314 -27.93 -2.31 -16.10
N ARG A 315 -26.62 -2.52 -16.33
CA ARG A 315 -25.84 -3.56 -15.65
C ARG A 315 -25.85 -3.37 -14.14
N GLU A 316 -25.57 -2.16 -13.64
CA GLU A 316 -25.58 -1.86 -12.20
C GLU A 316 -26.96 -2.09 -11.57
N ILE A 317 -28.03 -1.66 -12.24
CA ILE A 317 -29.41 -1.90 -11.78
C ILE A 317 -29.72 -3.40 -11.69
N LEU A 318 -29.35 -4.18 -12.71
CA LEU A 318 -29.59 -5.63 -12.73
C LEU A 318 -28.82 -6.35 -11.62
N LEU A 319 -27.57 -5.95 -11.37
CA LEU A 319 -26.77 -6.50 -10.26
C LEU A 319 -27.37 -6.13 -8.89
N LEU A 320 -27.86 -4.90 -8.72
CA LEU A 320 -28.53 -4.47 -7.49
C LEU A 320 -29.85 -5.25 -7.24
N ILE A 321 -30.62 -5.52 -8.29
CA ILE A 321 -31.84 -6.34 -8.18
C ILE A 321 -31.51 -7.77 -7.76
N ARG A 322 -30.42 -8.34 -8.31
CA ARG A 322 -29.95 -9.68 -7.96
C ARG A 322 -29.50 -9.78 -6.51
N ASN A 323 -28.67 -8.84 -6.04
CA ASN A 323 -28.20 -8.80 -4.65
C ASN A 323 -29.36 -8.67 -3.64
N ARG A 324 -30.46 -7.98 -3.99
CA ARG A 324 -31.66 -7.92 -3.13
C ARG A 324 -32.50 -9.20 -3.15
N ARG A 325 -32.44 -10.00 -4.22
CA ARG A 325 -33.15 -11.28 -4.32
C ARG A 325 -32.41 -12.43 -3.64
N GLU A 326 -31.07 -12.39 -3.62
CA GLU A 326 -30.23 -13.41 -2.99
C GLU A 326 -30.06 -13.20 -1.46
N GLY A 327 -30.41 -12.01 -0.95
CA GLY A 327 -30.39 -11.67 0.48
C GLY A 327 -31.76 -11.71 1.19
N ALA A 328 -32.77 -12.35 0.60
CA ALA A 328 -34.14 -12.45 1.11
C ALA A 328 -34.55 -13.90 1.38
#